data_AF-A0A1F9QHA5-F1
#
_entry.id   AF-A0A1F9QHA5-F1
#
_cell.length_a   1.000
_cell.length_b   1.000
_cell.length_c   1.000
_cell.angle_alpha   90.00
_cell.angle_beta   90.00
_cell.angle_gamma   90.00
#
_symmetry.space_group_name_H-M   'P 1'
#
loop_
_entity.id
_entity.type
_entity.pdbx_description
1 polymer ?
#
loop_
_entity_poly.entity_id
_entity_poly.type
_entity_poly.pdbx_seq_one_letter_code
_entity_poly.pdbx_strand_id
1 'polypeptide(L)' 'MHLTAQDIAEFRNLYRQHYGVDLSEAVAREKAEQLLRLVKAVWGSKSQSQSGGQRSPPPPELHKP' A
#
# COMPACT_ATOMS: atom_id res chain seq x y z
N MET A 1 -6.29 9.28 0.85
CA MET A 1 -5.70 9.87 -0.36
C MET A 1 -6.18 9.12 -1.59
N HIS A 2 -6.89 9.84 -2.45
CA HIS A 2 -7.35 9.43 -3.78
C HIS A 2 -6.61 10.26 -4.82
N LEU A 3 -6.32 9.68 -5.99
CA LEU A 3 -5.70 10.40 -7.09
C LEU A 3 -6.74 11.22 -7.83
N THR A 4 -6.44 12.51 -8.01
CA THR A 4 -7.22 13.45 -8.80
C THR A 4 -6.76 13.45 -10.25
N ALA A 5 -7.53 14.06 -11.14
CA ALA A 5 -7.12 14.24 -12.53
C ALA A 5 -5.82 15.07 -12.67
N GLN A 6 -5.61 16.03 -11.75
CA GLN A 6 -4.38 16.84 -11.72
C GLN A 6 -3.17 15.98 -11.37
N ASP A 7 -3.28 15.09 -10.39
CA ASP A 7 -2.19 14.18 -10.01
C ASP A 7 -1.77 13.27 -11.19
N ILE A 8 -2.76 12.79 -11.96
CA ILE A 8 -2.49 11.99 -13.16
C ILE A 8 -1.80 12.81 -14.25
N ALA A 9 -2.22 14.05 -14.48
CA ALA A 9 -1.58 14.94 -15.45
C ALA A 9 -0.13 15.26 -15.06
N GLU A 10 0.12 15.54 -13.78
CA GLU A 10 1.46 15.79 -13.25
C GLU A 10 2.35 14.54 -13.39
N PHE A 11 1.84 13.36 -13.02
CA PHE A 11 2.56 12.10 -13.19
C PHE A 11 2.95 11.85 -14.65
N ARG A 12 2.06 12.13 -15.61
CA ARG A 12 2.36 11.99 -17.04
C ARG A 12 3.48 12.93 -17.48
N ASN A 13 3.43 14.19 -17.06
CA ASN A 13 4.48 15.16 -17.37
C ASN A 13 5.83 14.73 -16.81
N LEU A 14 5.88 14.29 -15.55
CA LEU A 14 7.12 13.79 -14.93
C LEU A 14 7.65 12.55 -15.65
N TYR A 15 6.78 11.59 -15.97
CA TYR A 15 7.18 10.38 -16.70
C TYR A 15 7.77 10.70 -18.07
N ARG A 16 7.15 11.63 -18.80
CA ARG A 16 7.65 12.11 -20.08
C ARG A 16 8.99 12.83 -19.95
N GLN A 17 9.16 13.69 -18.96
CA GLN A 17 10.40 14.41 -18.73
C GLN A 17 11.58 13.47 -18.43
N HIS A 18 11.33 12.42 -17.65
CA HIS A 18 12.38 11.47 -17.25
C HIS A 18 12.68 10.40 -18.30
N TYR A 19 11.66 9.88 -18.98
CA TYR A 19 11.81 8.73 -19.88
C TYR A 19 11.61 9.08 -21.37
N GLY A 20 11.15 10.28 -21.69
CA GLY A 20 10.81 10.69 -23.05
C GLY A 20 9.56 10.01 -23.63
N VAL A 21 8.76 9.33 -22.80
CA VAL A 21 7.59 8.55 -23.23
C VAL A 21 6.30 9.22 -22.79
N ASP A 22 5.39 9.45 -23.72
CA ASP A 22 4.03 9.88 -23.44
C ASP A 22 3.14 8.68 -23.06
N LEU A 23 2.62 8.71 -21.83
CA LEU A 23 1.66 7.71 -21.36
C LEU A 23 0.22 8.12 -21.73
N SER A 24 -0.61 7.12 -22.01
CA SER A 24 -2.06 7.31 -22.01
C SER A 24 -2.57 7.56 -20.58
N GLU A 25 -3.72 8.21 -20.44
CA GLU A 25 -4.28 8.51 -19.12
C GLU A 25 -4.58 7.24 -18.30
N ALA A 26 -5.10 6.19 -18.95
CA ALA A 26 -5.40 4.92 -18.29
C ALA A 26 -4.13 4.27 -17.71
N VAL A 27 -3.05 4.22 -18.50
CA VAL A 27 -1.77 3.64 -18.06
C VAL A 27 -1.12 4.50 -16.95
N ALA A 28 -1.21 5.82 -17.08
CA ALA A 28 -0.72 6.73 -16.05
C ALA A 28 -1.45 6.54 -14.72
N ARG A 29 -2.78 6.38 -14.77
CA ARG A 29 -3.60 6.10 -13.60
C ARG A 29 -3.20 4.80 -12.92
N GLU A 30 -3.11 3.70 -13.66
CA GLU A 30 -2.74 2.40 -13.10
C GLU A 30 -1.38 2.46 -12.40
N LYS A 31 -0.38 3.07 -13.04
CA LYS A 31 0.97 3.21 -12.46
C LYS A 31 0.98 4.10 -11.21
N ALA A 32 0.27 5.23 -11.25
CA ALA A 32 0.17 6.13 -10.11
C ALA A 32 -0.54 5.46 -8.91
N GLU A 33 -1.59 4.67 -9.15
CA GLU A 33 -2.28 3.90 -8.12
C GLU A 33 -1.36 2.83 -7.51
N GLN A 34 -0.60 2.11 -8.34
CA GLN A 34 0.37 1.13 -7.87
C GLN A 34 1.45 1.79 -6.98
N LEU A 35 1.97 2.94 -7.40
CA LEU A 35 2.96 3.70 -6.64
C LEU A 35 2.38 4.18 -5.30
N LEU A 36 1.17 4.76 -5.31
CA LEU A 36 0.50 5.23 -4.10
C LEU A 36 0.25 4.10 -3.10
N ARG A 37 -0.11 2.90 -3.59
CA ARG A 37 -0.27 1.71 -2.74
C ARG A 37 1.05 1.33 -2.06
N LEU A 38 2.17 1.34 -2.80
CA LEU A 38 3.48 1.01 -2.25
C LEU A 38 3.95 2.04 -1.22
N VAL A 39 3.80 3.33 -1.51
CA VAL A 39 4.13 4.41 -0.56
C VAL A 39 3.31 4.28 0.72
N LYS A 40 1.99 4.02 0.61
CA LYS A 40 1.12 3.76 1.76
C LYS A 40 1.57 2.54 2.56
N ALA A 41 2.00 1.46 1.91
CA ALA A 41 2.49 0.28 2.62
C ALA A 41 3.77 0.59 3.42
N VAL A 42 4.71 1.32 2.82
CA VAL A 42 5.99 1.67 3.48
C VAL A 42 5.77 2.66 4.63
N TRP A 43 4.94 3.69 4.44
CA TRP A 43 4.70 4.71 5.47
C TRP A 43 3.63 4.33 6.50
N GLY A 44 2.59 3.60 6.10
CA GLY A 44 1.49 3.17 6.97
C GLY A 44 1.84 2.00 7.90
N SER A 45 2.90 1.25 7.62
CA SER A 45 3.33 0.13 8.47
C SER A 45 3.90 0.53 9.84
N LYS A 46 4.06 1.83 10.14
CA LYS A 46 4.42 2.27 11.50
C LYS A 46 3.27 2.18 12.52
N SER A 47 2.03 2.00 12.10
CA SER A 47 0.86 2.01 13.01
C SER A 47 0.21 0.64 13.24
N GLN A 48 0.75 -0.45 12.69
CA GLN A 48 0.14 -1.77 12.80
C GLN A 48 1.13 -2.82 13.35
N SER A 49 1.80 -2.48 14.45
CA SER A 49 2.52 -3.45 15.29
C SER A 49 1.85 -3.60 16.65
N GLN A 50 0.53 -3.85 16.71
CA GLN A 50 -0.15 -4.37 17.91
C GLN A 50 -1.41 -5.17 17.55
N SER A 51 -1.25 -6.38 17.01
CA SER A 51 -2.26 -7.45 17.13
C SER A 51 -1.66 -8.76 16.62
N GLY A 52 -0.88 -9.43 17.47
CA GLY A 52 -0.31 -10.74 17.16
C GLY A 52 0.22 -11.49 18.38
N GLY A 53 -0.16 -11.10 19.60
CA GLY A 53 0.05 -11.91 20.79
C GLY A 53 -1.13 -12.84 21.01
N GLN A 54 -1.30 -13.84 20.14
CA GLN A 54 -2.26 -14.91 20.38
C GLN A 54 -1.68 -15.80 21.49
N ARG A 55 -1.87 -15.41 22.76
CA ARG A 55 -1.68 -16.33 23.89
C ARG A 55 -2.72 -17.44 23.72
N SER A 56 -2.27 -18.62 23.30
CA SER A 56 -3.05 -19.85 23.38
C SER A 56 -3.60 -20.01 24.80
N PRO A 57 -4.87 -20.40 24.99
CA PRO A 57 -5.36 -20.74 26.33
C PRO A 57 -4.55 -21.94 26.85
N PRO A 58 -4.26 -22.00 28.18
CA PRO A 58 -3.59 -23.16 28.75
C PRO A 58 -4.46 -24.41 28.55
N PRO A 59 -3.85 -25.60 28.35
CA PRO A 59 -4.58 -26.84 28.22
C PRO A 59 -5.35 -27.15 29.53
N PRO A 60 -6.50 -27.83 29.44
CA PRO A 60 -7.26 -28.20 30.64
C PRO A 60 -6.45 -29.21 31.47
N GLU A 61 -6.33 -28.95 32.77
CA GLU A 61 -5.68 -29.88 33.70
C GLU A 61 -6.48 -31.18 33.78
N LEU A 62 -5.82 -32.27 33.36
CA LEU A 62 -6.34 -33.63 33.45
C LEU A 62 -6.46 -33.99 34.94
N HIS A 63 -7.68 -34.08 35.45
CA HIS A 63 -7.93 -34.68 36.77
C HIS A 63 -7.43 -36.13 36.74
N LYS A 64 -6.44 -36.42 37.59
CA LYS A 64 -5.94 -37.79 37.81
C LYS A 64 -6.78 -38.43 38.93
N PRO A 65 -7.12 -39.73 38.84
CA PRO A 65 -7.96 -40.44 39.80
C PRO A 65 -7.36 -40.53 41.21
#